data_AF-A0AA35XYN5-F1
#
_entry.id   AF-A0AA35XYN5-F1
#
_cell.length_a   1.000
_cell.length_b   1.000
_cell.length_c   1.000
_cell.angle_alpha   90.00
_cell.angle_beta   90.00
_cell.angle_gamma   90.00
#
_symmetry.space_group_name_H-M   'P 1'
#
loop_
_entity.id
_entity.type
_entity.pdbx_description
1 polymer ?
#
loop_
_entity_poly.entity_id
_entity_poly.type
_entity_poly.pdbx_seq_one_letter_code
_entity_poly.pdbx_strand_id
1 'polypeptide(L)'
;MKSYCQIALNGTILGFCRKAAKTLSQQSLTPSDITLDVEPPIQIAAPARFFSDLGIRFQDRVRYVEVVGACGADRVTRNDWEAHLLAQFDRRLEVYRQQRLTPQIWYLNDLLEPAQLQKRFLALVAQLRAGGRS
;
A
#
# COMPACT_ATOMS: atom_id res chain seq x y z
N MET A 1 11.45 4.21 -25.21
CA MET A 1 11.42 4.40 -23.74
C MET A 1 9.98 4.68 -23.35
N LYS A 2 9.24 3.72 -22.78
CA LYS A 2 7.84 3.94 -22.37
C LYS A 2 7.84 4.67 -21.01
N SER A 3 7.46 5.95 -21.02
CA SER A 3 7.29 6.77 -19.82
C SER A 3 6.12 6.24 -18.98
N TYR A 4 6.43 5.47 -17.94
CA TYR A 4 5.47 5.10 -16.88
C TYR A 4 5.39 6.16 -15.76
N CYS A 5 6.04 7.31 -15.93
CA CYS A 5 6.20 8.36 -14.92
C CYS A 5 5.25 9.56 -15.11
N GLN A 6 3.97 9.32 -15.42
CA GLN A 6 2.93 10.37 -15.50
C GLN A 6 1.94 10.34 -14.33
N ILE A 7 2.22 9.56 -13.27
CA ILE A 7 1.24 9.25 -12.22
C ILE A 7 1.14 10.34 -11.14
N ALA A 8 2.00 11.36 -11.12
CA ALA A 8 1.97 12.33 -10.02
C ALA A 8 1.02 13.53 -10.21
N LEU A 9 0.46 13.79 -11.39
CA LEU A 9 0.00 15.16 -11.69
C LEU A 9 -1.41 15.57 -11.22
N ASN A 10 -2.39 14.67 -11.02
CA ASN A 10 -3.78 15.09 -10.72
C ASN A 10 -4.60 14.04 -9.96
N GLY A 11 -4.22 13.67 -8.73
CA GLY A 11 -5.01 12.69 -7.93
C GLY A 11 -4.93 11.24 -8.42
N THR A 12 -3.99 10.93 -9.31
CA THR A 12 -3.82 9.62 -9.97
C THR A 12 -3.31 8.51 -9.04
N ILE A 13 -2.85 8.82 -7.83
CA ILE A 13 -2.39 7.83 -6.83
C ILE A 13 -3.55 6.92 -6.38
N LEU A 14 -4.74 7.49 -6.15
CA LEU A 14 -5.97 6.73 -5.91
C LEU A 14 -6.33 5.81 -7.08
N GLY A 15 -6.12 6.29 -8.31
CA GLY A 15 -6.28 5.50 -9.53
C GLY A 15 -5.27 4.37 -9.62
N PHE A 16 -4.04 4.57 -9.15
CA PHE A 16 -2.99 3.57 -9.10
C PHE A 16 -3.25 2.50 -8.04
N CYS A 17 -3.61 2.85 -6.80
CA CYS A 17 -3.94 1.87 -5.76
C CYS A 17 -5.13 0.98 -6.18
N ARG A 18 -6.17 1.59 -6.76
CA ARG A 18 -7.29 0.86 -7.36
C ARG A 18 -6.84 0.00 -8.53
N LYS A 19 -5.95 0.50 -9.40
CA LYS A 19 -5.45 -0.26 -10.54
C LYS A 19 -4.53 -1.41 -10.12
N ALA A 20 -3.69 -1.24 -9.09
CA ALA A 20 -2.84 -2.28 -8.54
C ALA A 20 -3.68 -3.36 -7.85
N ALA A 21 -4.66 -2.99 -7.01
CA ALA A 21 -5.62 -3.92 -6.43
C ALA A 21 -6.43 -4.65 -7.52
N LYS A 22 -6.86 -3.92 -8.56
CA LYS A 22 -7.57 -4.47 -9.72
C LYS A 22 -6.66 -5.38 -10.56
N THR A 23 -5.38 -5.07 -10.72
CA THR A 23 -4.42 -5.94 -11.42
C THR A 23 -4.17 -7.21 -10.62
N LEU A 24 -3.97 -7.13 -9.32
CA LEU A 24 -3.81 -8.28 -8.43
C LEU A 24 -5.07 -9.17 -8.39
N SER A 25 -6.26 -8.57 -8.46
CA SER A 25 -7.53 -9.32 -8.48
C SER A 25 -7.87 -9.88 -9.87
N GLN A 26 -7.65 -9.14 -10.96
CA GLN A 26 -7.96 -9.58 -12.33
C GLN A 26 -7.02 -10.66 -12.85
N GLN A 27 -5.79 -10.74 -12.34
CA GLN A 27 -4.84 -11.79 -12.73
C GLN A 27 -5.06 -13.12 -11.97
N SER A 28 -6.16 -13.27 -11.23
CA SER A 28 -6.46 -14.45 -10.39
C SER A 28 -5.35 -14.78 -9.38
N LEU A 29 -4.54 -13.80 -9.01
CA LEU A 29 -3.40 -13.98 -8.11
C LEU A 29 -3.79 -13.93 -6.63
N THR A 30 -5.01 -13.48 -6.34
CA THR A 30 -5.56 -13.42 -4.99
C THR A 30 -6.18 -14.78 -4.66
N PRO A 31 -5.65 -15.51 -3.67
CA PRO A 31 -6.27 -16.75 -3.22
C PRO A 31 -7.72 -16.51 -2.76
N SER A 32 -8.60 -17.49 -2.93
CA SER A 32 -10.04 -17.33 -2.69
C SER A 32 -10.43 -17.04 -1.23
N ASP A 33 -9.55 -17.35 -0.28
CA ASP A 33 -9.67 -17.08 1.15
C ASP A 33 -9.13 -15.70 1.56
N ILE A 34 -8.59 -14.93 0.61
CA ILE A 34 -8.03 -13.59 0.84
C ILE A 34 -8.95 -12.52 0.28
N THR A 35 -9.23 -11.51 1.10
CA THR A 35 -9.91 -10.29 0.67
C THR A 35 -8.90 -9.16 0.52
N LEU A 36 -8.98 -8.44 -0.61
CA LEU A 36 -8.25 -7.20 -0.83
C LEU A 36 -9.20 -6.02 -0.63
N ASP A 37 -9.04 -5.31 0.47
CA ASP A 37 -9.78 -4.08 0.74
C ASP A 37 -9.06 -2.89 0.11
N VAL A 38 -9.82 -2.04 -0.57
CA VAL A 38 -9.35 -0.72 -0.99
C VAL A 38 -9.77 0.28 0.05
N GLU A 39 -8.82 1.09 0.52
CA GLU A 39 -9.08 2.14 1.50
C GLU A 39 -9.75 1.63 2.80
N PRO A 40 -9.31 0.53 3.42
CA PRO A 40 -9.93 0.07 4.66
C PRO A 40 -9.63 1.04 5.81
N PRO A 41 -10.61 1.26 6.71
CA PRO A 41 -10.37 2.05 7.90
C PRO A 41 -9.39 1.33 8.83
N ILE A 42 -8.52 2.11 9.45
CA ILE A 42 -7.70 1.69 10.58
C ILE A 42 -8.45 2.15 11.82
N GLN A 43 -8.91 1.19 12.61
CA GLN A 43 -9.66 1.48 13.82
C GLN A 43 -8.72 2.18 14.81
N ILE A 44 -8.81 3.50 14.85
CA ILE A 44 -8.11 4.35 15.81
C ILE A 44 -9.11 4.81 16.88
N ALA A 45 -8.66 4.85 18.13
CA ALA A 45 -9.44 5.44 19.21
C ALA A 45 -9.49 6.98 19.01
N ALA A 46 -10.69 7.56 18.88
CA ALA A 46 -11.01 8.99 18.73
C ALA A 46 -10.95 9.58 17.28
N PRO A 47 -11.55 10.76 17.02
CA PRO A 47 -12.60 10.98 15.99
C PRO A 47 -12.16 10.97 14.52
N ALA A 48 -10.87 10.90 14.22
CA ALA A 48 -10.41 10.87 12.85
C ALA A 48 -10.63 9.48 12.23
N ARG A 49 -11.15 9.41 11.01
CA ARG A 49 -11.13 8.17 10.23
C ARG A 49 -9.83 8.14 9.45
N PHE A 50 -8.94 7.23 9.80
CA PHE A 50 -7.71 6.99 9.07
C PHE A 50 -7.88 5.77 8.16
N PHE A 51 -7.37 5.85 6.94
CA PHE A 51 -7.52 4.78 5.95
C PHE A 51 -6.14 4.38 5.40
N SER A 52 -5.89 3.07 5.34
CA SER A 52 -4.75 2.50 4.63
C SER A 52 -5.03 2.52 3.13
N ASP A 53 -4.02 2.50 2.25
CA ASP A 53 -4.32 2.40 0.81
C ASP A 53 -4.93 1.04 0.45
N LEU A 54 -4.38 -0.05 1.00
CA LEU A 54 -4.92 -1.41 0.84
C LEU A 54 -4.89 -2.19 2.15
N GLY A 55 -5.84 -3.11 2.32
CA GLY A 55 -5.81 -4.15 3.34
C GLY A 55 -5.78 -5.53 2.70
N ILE A 56 -4.82 -6.36 3.09
CA ILE A 56 -4.82 -7.78 2.77
C ILE A 56 -5.42 -8.50 3.97
N ARG A 57 -6.64 -9.03 3.83
CA ARG A 57 -7.38 -9.65 4.93
C ARG A 57 -7.48 -11.17 4.75
N PHE A 58 -7.20 -11.88 5.83
CA PHE A 58 -7.46 -13.30 5.99
C PHE A 58 -8.25 -13.50 7.29
N GLN A 59 -9.52 -13.88 7.18
CA GLN A 59 -10.44 -13.94 8.32
C GLN A 59 -10.49 -12.58 9.06
N ASP A 60 -10.19 -12.56 10.36
CA ASP A 60 -10.14 -11.38 11.22
C ASP A 60 -8.78 -10.65 11.20
N ARG A 61 -7.77 -11.22 10.52
CA ARG A 61 -6.42 -10.63 10.44
C ARG A 61 -6.27 -9.76 9.21
N VAL A 62 -5.62 -8.61 9.38
CA VAL A 62 -5.33 -7.67 8.29
C VAL A 62 -3.85 -7.28 8.28
N ARG A 63 -3.28 -7.20 7.07
CA ARG A 63 -2.04 -6.48 6.80
C ARG A 63 -2.37 -5.23 6.00
N TYR A 64 -2.06 -4.08 6.59
CA TYR A 64 -2.19 -2.79 5.92
C TYR A 64 -1.01 -2.55 4.98
N VAL A 65 -1.30 -2.00 3.81
CA VAL A 65 -0.32 -1.65 2.79
C VAL A 65 -0.49 -0.18 2.42
N GLU A 66 0.65 0.50 2.37
CA GLU A 66 0.81 1.89 1.98
C GLU A 66 1.59 1.95 0.67
N VAL A 67 1.02 2.61 -0.35
CA VAL A 67 1.65 2.76 -1.66
C VAL A 67 2.18 4.17 -1.78
N VAL A 68 3.51 4.30 -1.82
CA VAL A 68 4.19 5.59 -1.89
C VAL A 68 4.32 6.01 -3.34
N GLY A 69 3.42 6.89 -3.79
CA GLY A 69 3.43 7.46 -5.13
C GLY A 69 4.43 8.61 -5.36
N ALA A 70 5.16 9.01 -4.33
CA ALA A 70 6.05 10.18 -4.36
C ALA A 70 7.48 9.87 -4.84
N CYS A 71 8.00 8.69 -4.49
CA CYS A 71 9.42 8.38 -4.61
C CYS A 71 9.68 6.86 -4.65
N GLY A 72 10.92 6.50 -4.96
CA GLY A 72 11.43 5.16 -4.68
C GLY A 72 11.73 4.96 -3.19
N ALA A 73 12.21 3.76 -2.85
CA ALA A 73 12.62 3.43 -1.48
C ALA A 73 13.80 4.28 -0.95
N ASP A 74 14.56 4.91 -1.85
CA ASP A 74 15.60 5.90 -1.54
C ASP A 74 15.05 7.23 -1.01
N ARG A 75 13.74 7.45 -1.12
CA ARG A 75 13.02 8.64 -0.67
C ARG A 75 13.51 9.94 -1.30
N VAL A 76 14.12 9.85 -2.48
CA VAL A 76 14.52 11.03 -3.26
C VAL A 76 13.31 11.55 -4.03
N THR A 77 12.98 12.83 -3.82
CA THR A 77 11.89 13.53 -4.51
C THR A 77 12.45 14.48 -5.56
N ARG A 78 11.75 14.62 -6.69
CA ARG A 78 12.22 15.40 -7.85
C ARG A 78 11.58 16.78 -7.97
N ASN A 79 10.54 17.04 -7.20
CA ASN A 79 9.79 18.30 -7.19
C ASN A 79 9.05 18.48 -5.87
N ASP A 80 8.57 19.70 -5.63
CA ASP A 80 7.89 20.08 -4.38
C ASP A 80 6.60 19.31 -4.14
N TRP A 81 5.93 18.88 -5.21
CA TRP A 81 4.71 18.07 -5.09
C TRP A 81 5.02 16.66 -4.56
N GLU A 82 6.06 16.01 -5.06
CA GLU A 82 6.54 14.74 -4.52
C GLU A 82 7.01 14.88 -3.07
N ALA A 83 7.71 15.98 -2.73
CA ALA A 83 8.07 16.29 -1.36
C ALA A 83 6.84 16.45 -0.44
N HIS A 84 5.81 17.15 -0.92
CA HIS A 84 4.54 17.30 -0.20
C HIS A 84 3.85 15.94 0.05
N LEU A 85 3.79 15.08 -0.96
CA LEU A 85 3.22 13.73 -0.85
C LEU A 85 4.02 12.83 0.10
N LEU A 86 5.35 12.90 0.05
CA LEU A 86 6.22 12.18 0.98
C LEU A 86 5.98 12.63 2.43
N ALA A 87 5.84 13.94 2.66
CA ALA A 87 5.50 14.47 3.99
C ALA A 87 4.10 14.05 4.45
N GLN A 88 3.12 13.92 3.55
CA GLN A 88 1.81 13.34 3.89
C GLN A 88 1.95 11.87 4.29
N PHE A 89 2.72 11.08 3.54
CA PHE A 89 3.01 9.69 3.88
C PHE A 89 3.70 9.55 5.24
N ASP A 90 4.66 10.41 5.57
CA ASP A 90 5.33 10.36 6.88
C ASP A 90 4.36 10.66 8.03
N ARG A 91 3.43 11.61 7.85
CA ARG A 91 2.34 11.84 8.80
C ARG A 91 1.43 10.62 8.96
N ARG A 92 1.18 9.89 7.86
CA ARG A 92 0.42 8.62 7.91
C ARG A 92 1.17 7.55 8.69
N LEU A 93 2.48 7.39 8.48
CA LEU A 93 3.32 6.45 9.22
C LEU A 93 3.32 6.72 10.73
N GLU A 94 3.26 7.99 11.14
CA GLU A 94 3.14 8.35 12.55
C GLU A 94 1.85 7.82 13.18
N VAL A 95 0.73 7.81 12.45
CA VAL A 95 -0.53 7.21 12.93
C VAL A 95 -0.37 5.71 13.14
N TYR A 96 0.24 4.99 12.19
CA TYR A 96 0.54 3.56 12.36
C TYR A 96 1.40 3.29 13.60
N ARG A 97 2.44 4.10 13.79
CA ARG A 97 3.34 3.99 14.95
C ARG A 97 2.59 4.17 16.27
N GLN A 98 1.71 5.16 16.36
CA GLN A 98 0.88 5.41 17.55
C GLN A 98 -0.04 4.24 17.87
N GLN A 99 -0.53 3.54 16.84
CA GLN A 99 -1.38 2.35 16.99
C GLN A 99 -0.58 1.05 17.15
N ARG A 100 0.76 1.12 17.20
CA ARG A 100 1.66 -0.06 17.21
C ARG A 100 1.39 -1.01 16.05
N LEU A 101 1.04 -0.45 14.90
CA LEU A 101 0.85 -1.18 13.65
C LEU A 101 2.06 -0.92 12.74
N THR A 102 2.48 -1.96 12.02
CA THR A 102 3.54 -1.85 11.02
C THR A 102 2.95 -2.09 9.63
N PRO A 103 2.74 -1.05 8.80
CA PRO A 103 2.24 -1.24 7.45
C PRO A 103 3.33 -1.81 6.55
N GLN A 104 2.92 -2.47 5.49
CA GLN A 104 3.79 -2.80 4.38
C GLN A 104 3.89 -1.60 3.45
N ILE A 105 5.11 -1.15 3.20
CA ILE A 105 5.34 0.02 2.34
C ILE A 105 5.79 -0.47 0.97
N TRP A 106 5.07 -0.06 -0.07
CA TRP A 106 5.38 -0.31 -1.47
C TRP A 106 5.72 1.00 -2.17
N TYR A 107 6.97 1.16 -2.56
CA TYR A 107 7.47 2.36 -3.24
C TYR A 107 7.33 2.25 -4.76
N LEU A 108 7.52 3.36 -5.48
CA LEU A 108 7.44 3.37 -6.94
C LEU A 108 8.34 2.32 -7.62
N ASN A 109 9.54 2.09 -7.10
CA ASN A 109 10.45 1.08 -7.63
C ASN A 109 9.92 -0.36 -7.44
N ASP A 110 9.20 -0.65 -6.36
CA ASP A 110 8.55 -1.97 -6.18
C ASP A 110 7.49 -2.21 -7.27
N LEU A 111 6.82 -1.15 -7.72
CA LEU A 111 5.77 -1.20 -8.73
C LEU A 111 6.33 -1.40 -10.15
N LEU A 112 7.62 -1.10 -10.35
CA LEU A 112 8.33 -1.38 -11.61
C LEU A 112 8.69 -2.86 -11.77
N GLU A 113 8.56 -3.67 -10.71
CA GLU A 113 8.87 -5.10 -10.70
C GLU A 113 7.65 -5.96 -10.31
N PRO A 114 6.63 -6.11 -11.18
CA PRO A 114 5.37 -6.77 -10.85
C PRO A 114 5.54 -8.20 -10.31
N ALA A 115 6.51 -8.97 -10.83
CA ALA A 115 6.76 -10.33 -10.37
C ALA A 115 7.30 -10.38 -8.93
N GLN A 116 8.14 -9.41 -8.54
CA GLN A 116 8.66 -9.32 -7.17
C GLN A 116 7.58 -8.82 -6.22
N LEU A 117 6.77 -7.85 -6.66
CA LEU A 117 5.61 -7.40 -5.91
C LEU A 117 4.61 -8.53 -5.65
N GLN A 118 4.35 -9.38 -6.66
CA GLN A 118 3.53 -10.57 -6.52
C GLN A 118 4.11 -11.57 -5.51
N LYS A 119 5.42 -11.86 -5.56
CA LYS A 119 6.05 -12.73 -4.55
C LYS A 119 5.90 -12.17 -3.14
N ARG A 120 6.10 -10.85 -2.98
CA ARG A 120 5.92 -10.16 -1.70
C ARG A 120 4.47 -10.25 -1.22
N PHE A 121 3.50 -10.06 -2.11
CA PHE A 121 2.08 -10.25 -1.81
C PHE A 121 1.78 -11.67 -1.30
N LEU A 122 2.23 -12.70 -2.02
CA LEU A 122 2.03 -14.10 -1.62
C LEU A 122 2.74 -14.44 -0.30
N ALA A 123 3.90 -13.86 -0.04
CA ALA A 123 4.60 -14.01 1.24
C ALA A 123 3.80 -13.40 2.40
N LEU A 124 3.19 -12.23 2.21
CA LEU A 124 2.31 -11.60 3.21
C LEU A 124 1.07 -12.45 3.48
N VAL A 125 0.47 -13.03 2.44
CA VAL A 125 -0.63 -13.99 2.58
C VAL A 125 -0.22 -15.21 3.41
N ALA A 126 0.96 -15.79 3.13
CA ALA A 126 1.47 -16.92 3.90
C ALA A 126 1.69 -16.57 5.37
N GLN A 127 2.26 -15.40 5.67
CA GLN A 127 2.46 -14.90 7.03
C GLN A 127 1.13 -14.69 7.76
N LEU A 128 0.14 -14.10 7.07
CA LEU A 128 -1.21 -13.93 7.59
C LEU A 128 -1.82 -15.26 8.00
N ARG A 129 -1.76 -16.27 7.12
CA ARG A 129 -2.26 -17.62 7.40
C ARG A 129 -1.56 -18.28 8.58
N ALA A 130 -0.24 -18.16 8.65
CA ALA A 130 0.58 -18.70 9.74
C ALA A 130 0.34 -18.03 11.11
N GLY A 131 -0.41 -16.93 11.16
CA GLY A 131 -0.67 -16.21 12.41
C GLY A 131 0.51 -15.36 12.87
N GLY A 132 1.43 -15.03 11.95
CA GLY A 132 2.52 -14.11 12.26
C GLY A 132 1.95 -12.78 12.77
N ARG A 133 2.40 -12.33 13.94
CA ARG A 133 2.03 -11.01 14.47
C ARG A 133 2.63 -9.92 13.59
N SER A 134 1.88 -8.82 13.41
CA SER A 134 2.39 -7.55 12.88
C SER A 134 3.00 -6.74 14.01
#